data_AF-A0A9E7GVV2-F1
#
_entry.id   AF-A0A9E7GVV2-F1
#
_cell.length_a   1.000
_cell.length_b   1.000
_cell.length_c   1.000
_cell.angle_alpha   90.00
_cell.angle_beta   90.00
_cell.angle_gamma   90.00
#
_symmetry.space_group_name_H-M   'P 1'
#
loop_
_entity.id
_entity.type
_entity.pdbx_description
1 polymer ?
#
loop_
_entity_poly.entity_id
_entity_poly.type
_entity_poly.pdbx_seq_one_letter_code
_entity_poly.pdbx_strand_id
1 'polypeptide(L)'
;YWKQSNHTPSPYLLQKLRNYESLHRRCGPNTELYNKSIEQLKSNASTRPSECNYVVWLESGGIGNRVISMVSTFLYALLNDKVFLLKLPDDFHGIFCEPFPGTSWILYSDFPIQDLDGFDISHPQIYGNIRKNNLLRNDMDAAKHSLPPYLYLYLIRFAWLFLKSNRYYVPAFFLNSEYSEELSLLFPEKATVFLYLRMVSQIINCSLTGNILPEKEQHTEKQSHNVKALSEIYLLSFSDVLLTTTFSTFGYVAYGLGGVRPWLLLKPENDVDPSCRQSLSAEPCFHFRYSYDCKTRKHVDKGALVPCVKHCEDFTWGVKVVDETLVIRRH
;
A
#
# COMPACT_ATOMS: atom_id res chain seq x y z
N TYR A 1 -2.89 13.03 -20.77
CA TYR A 1 -1.62 12.49 -21.31
C TYR A 1 -1.65 10.98 -21.42
N TRP A 2 -2.21 10.23 -20.46
CA TRP A 2 -2.49 8.80 -20.67
C TRP A 2 -3.43 8.58 -21.85
N LYS A 3 -3.20 7.48 -22.57
CA LYS A 3 -4.18 6.93 -23.51
C LYS A 3 -5.42 6.46 -22.76
N GLN A 4 -6.53 6.37 -23.48
CA GLN A 4 -7.74 5.79 -22.92
C GLN A 4 -7.45 4.34 -22.52
N SER A 5 -7.70 4.02 -21.24
CA SER A 5 -7.57 2.66 -20.73
C SER A 5 -8.69 1.80 -21.33
N ASN A 6 -8.36 0.57 -21.74
CA ASN A 6 -9.35 -0.43 -22.12
C ASN A 6 -10.03 -1.07 -20.88
N HIS A 7 -9.46 -0.87 -19.70
CA HIS A 7 -10.03 -1.33 -18.43
C HIS A 7 -11.09 -0.34 -17.94
N THR A 8 -12.28 -0.87 -17.64
CA THR A 8 -13.42 -0.09 -17.13
C THR A 8 -13.67 -0.42 -15.65
N PRO A 9 -13.67 0.57 -14.75
CA PRO A 9 -13.93 0.31 -13.33
C PRO A 9 -15.34 -0.25 -13.13
N SER A 10 -15.49 -1.17 -12.17
CA SER A 10 -16.80 -1.75 -11.90
C SER A 10 -17.76 -0.68 -11.32
N PRO A 11 -19.07 -0.75 -11.60
CA PRO A 11 -20.04 0.13 -10.97
C PRO A 11 -19.99 0.07 -9.43
N TYR A 12 -19.69 -1.11 -8.88
CA TYR A 12 -19.53 -1.32 -7.44
C TYR A 12 -18.33 -0.54 -6.88
N LEU A 13 -17.18 -0.56 -7.57
CA LEU A 13 -16.02 0.23 -7.18
C LEU A 13 -16.33 1.73 -7.19
N LEU A 14 -16.98 2.23 -8.25
CA LEU A 14 -17.38 3.64 -8.33
C LEU A 14 -18.29 4.02 -7.16
N GLN A 15 -19.29 3.19 -6.83
CA GLN A 15 -20.16 3.43 -5.69
C GLN A 15 -19.39 3.40 -4.35
N LYS A 16 -18.48 2.43 -4.18
CA LYS A 16 -17.64 2.33 -2.97
C LYS A 16 -16.79 3.59 -2.78
N LEU A 17 -16.20 4.13 -3.86
CA LEU A 17 -15.43 5.37 -3.81
C LEU A 17 -16.30 6.59 -3.48
N ARG A 18 -17.53 6.70 -4.01
CA ARG A 18 -18.47 7.77 -3.62
C ARG A 18 -18.90 7.68 -2.15
N ASN A 19 -19.12 6.46 -1.66
CA ASN A 19 -19.39 6.24 -0.24
C ASN A 19 -18.18 6.63 0.62
N TYR A 20 -16.98 6.32 0.15
CA TYR A 20 -15.74 6.71 0.82
C TYR A 20 -15.56 8.23 0.89
N GLU A 21 -15.81 8.97 -0.19
CA GLU A 21 -15.81 10.44 -0.19
C GLU A 21 -16.79 10.99 0.86
N SER A 22 -17.97 10.36 1.00
CA SER A 22 -18.97 10.74 1.99
C SER A 22 -18.55 10.41 3.42
N LEU A 23 -17.83 9.30 3.64
CA LEU A 23 -17.20 8.97 4.91
C LEU A 23 -16.14 10.02 5.27
N HIS A 24 -15.26 10.33 4.33
CA HIS A 24 -14.17 11.27 4.52
C HIS A 24 -14.68 12.70 4.79
N ARG A 25 -15.80 13.10 4.17
CA ARG A 25 -16.47 14.39 4.47
C ARG A 25 -17.02 14.48 5.89
N ARG A 26 -17.49 13.37 6.46
CA ARG A 26 -18.07 13.34 7.81
C ARG A 26 -17.01 13.16 8.90
N CYS A 27 -15.97 12.38 8.63
CA CYS A 27 -14.99 11.94 9.61
C CYS A 27 -13.57 12.51 9.37
N GLY A 28 -13.36 13.31 8.32
CA GLY A 28 -12.05 13.86 8.00
C GLY A 28 -11.58 14.92 9.01
N PRO A 29 -10.32 15.37 8.90
CA PRO A 29 -9.76 16.42 9.74
C PRO A 29 -10.64 17.67 9.80
N ASN A 30 -10.63 18.36 10.94
CA ASN A 30 -11.45 19.55 11.25
C ASN A 30 -12.97 19.35 11.31
N THR A 31 -13.48 18.11 11.24
CA THR A 31 -14.90 17.82 11.47
C THR A 31 -15.22 17.62 12.96
N GLU A 32 -16.49 17.77 13.33
CA GLU A 32 -16.95 17.54 14.72
C GLU A 32 -16.66 16.10 15.17
N LEU A 33 -16.92 15.12 14.30
CA LEU A 33 -16.66 13.71 14.60
C LEU A 33 -15.17 13.40 14.72
N TYR A 34 -14.32 14.01 13.89
CA TYR A 34 -12.86 13.91 14.03
C TYR A 34 -12.38 14.45 15.37
N ASN A 35 -12.81 15.65 15.75
CA ASN A 35 -12.44 16.27 17.03
C ASN A 35 -12.86 15.38 18.21
N LYS A 36 -14.06 14.80 18.15
CA LYS A 36 -14.52 13.82 19.14
C LYS A 36 -13.63 12.57 19.19
N SER A 37 -13.22 12.03 18.04
CA SER A 37 -12.28 10.90 17.98
C SER A 37 -10.89 11.23 18.53
N ILE A 38 -10.43 12.48 18.37
CA ILE A 38 -9.18 12.98 18.94
C ILE A 38 -9.27 13.09 20.47
N GLU A 39 -10.36 13.61 21.01
CA GLU A 39 -10.56 13.66 22.47
C GLU A 39 -10.62 12.25 23.09
N GLN A 40 -11.24 11.29 22.39
CA GLN A 40 -11.20 9.89 22.79
C GLN A 40 -9.77 9.34 22.80
N LEU A 41 -8.98 9.63 21.76
CA LEU A 41 -7.57 9.23 21.67
C LEU A 41 -6.74 9.79 22.83
N LYS A 42 -6.92 11.07 23.18
CA LYS A 42 -6.24 11.72 24.32
C LYS A 42 -6.61 11.11 25.68
N SER A 43 -7.89 10.75 25.84
CA SER A 43 -8.41 10.21 27.10
C SER A 43 -8.01 8.75 27.38
N ASN A 44 -7.32 8.08 26.45
CA ASN A 44 -7.08 6.62 26.45
C ASN A 44 -8.37 5.78 26.61
N ALA A 45 -9.55 6.38 26.42
CA ALA A 45 -10.82 5.72 26.58
C ALA A 45 -11.23 5.04 25.26
N SER A 46 -11.38 3.72 25.30
CA SER A 46 -11.85 2.84 24.22
C SER A 46 -10.87 2.56 23.07
N THR A 47 -10.45 1.30 22.98
CA THR A 47 -9.85 0.69 21.79
C THR A 47 -10.89 0.13 20.82
N ARG A 48 -12.19 0.31 21.09
CA ARG A 48 -13.29 -0.24 20.26
C ARG A 48 -13.60 0.65 19.07
N PRO A 49 -14.10 0.09 17.96
CA PRO A 49 -14.50 0.88 16.80
C PRO A 49 -15.54 1.92 17.19
N SER A 50 -15.34 3.14 16.71
CA SER A 50 -16.29 4.24 16.85
C SER A 50 -17.03 4.46 15.53
N GLU A 51 -17.90 5.47 15.48
CA GLU A 51 -18.53 5.91 14.23
C GLU A 51 -17.51 6.29 13.15
N CYS A 52 -16.36 6.86 13.57
CA CYS A 52 -15.24 7.14 12.71
C CYS A 52 -14.02 6.33 13.15
N ASN A 53 -13.44 5.59 12.21
CA ASN A 53 -12.23 4.80 12.42
C ASN A 53 -11.18 5.24 11.41
N TYR A 54 -9.91 5.16 11.77
CA TYR A 54 -8.81 5.80 11.07
C TYR A 54 -7.69 4.81 10.83
N VAL A 55 -7.07 4.92 9.67
CA VAL A 55 -5.76 4.36 9.38
C VAL A 55 -4.83 5.50 8.98
N VAL A 56 -3.78 5.69 9.77
CA VAL A 56 -2.74 6.69 9.56
C VAL A 56 -1.56 6.00 8.90
N TRP A 57 -1.23 6.40 7.68
CA TRP A 57 -0.03 5.95 7.01
C TRP A 57 1.17 6.79 7.41
N LEU A 58 2.29 6.09 7.61
CA LEU A 58 3.57 6.64 8.03
C LEU A 58 4.61 6.34 6.97
N GLU A 59 5.47 7.31 6.67
CA GLU A 59 6.45 7.17 5.60
C GLU A 59 7.49 6.08 5.90
N SER A 60 7.90 5.37 4.84
CA SER A 60 8.99 4.41 4.89
C SER A 60 9.55 4.14 3.49
N GLY A 61 10.87 4.17 3.36
CA GLY A 61 11.57 3.96 2.09
C GLY A 61 11.52 5.16 1.13
N GLY A 62 12.00 4.96 -0.10
CA GLY A 62 11.99 5.99 -1.15
C GLY A 62 10.63 6.18 -1.83
N ILE A 63 10.54 7.14 -2.77
CA ILE A 63 9.29 7.56 -3.42
C ILE A 63 8.45 6.40 -3.97
N GLY A 64 9.07 5.43 -4.67
CA GLY A 64 8.36 4.26 -5.21
C GLY A 64 7.72 3.41 -4.11
N ASN A 65 8.45 3.18 -3.00
CA ASN A 65 7.95 2.43 -1.85
C ASN A 65 6.81 3.17 -1.13
N ARG A 66 6.94 4.50 -1.01
CA ARG A 66 5.91 5.35 -0.40
C ARG A 66 4.61 5.27 -1.21
N VAL A 67 4.68 5.45 -2.53
CA VAL A 67 3.49 5.39 -3.40
C VAL A 67 2.81 4.03 -3.36
N ILE A 68 3.55 2.92 -3.52
CA ILE A 68 2.92 1.58 -3.49
C ILE A 68 2.32 1.23 -2.12
N SER A 69 2.94 1.69 -1.02
CA SER A 69 2.40 1.41 0.31
C SER A 69 1.21 2.32 0.63
N MET A 70 1.16 3.55 0.13
CA MET A 70 -0.02 4.42 0.20
C MET A 70 -1.22 3.78 -0.50
N VAL A 71 -1.05 3.30 -1.74
CA VAL A 71 -2.12 2.60 -2.49
C VAL A 71 -2.61 1.36 -1.71
N SER A 72 -1.69 0.57 -1.15
CA SER A 72 -2.04 -0.60 -0.34
C SER A 72 -2.82 -0.22 0.92
N THR A 73 -2.45 0.88 1.57
CA THR A 73 -3.11 1.37 2.79
C THR A 73 -4.49 1.95 2.48
N PHE A 74 -4.63 2.61 1.35
CA PHE A 74 -5.91 3.11 0.90
C PHE A 74 -6.89 1.97 0.57
N LEU A 75 -6.43 0.88 -0.07
CA LEU A 75 -7.27 -0.30 -0.24
C LEU A 75 -7.69 -0.90 1.11
N TYR A 76 -6.76 -0.98 2.08
CA TYR A 76 -7.11 -1.41 3.43
C TYR A 76 -8.21 -0.51 4.04
N ALA A 77 -8.08 0.80 3.89
CA ALA A 77 -9.05 1.78 4.36
C ALA A 77 -10.44 1.57 3.71
N LEU A 78 -10.49 1.34 2.39
CA LEU A 78 -11.71 1.05 1.63
C LEU A 78 -12.38 -0.26 2.07
N LEU A 79 -11.60 -1.32 2.30
CA LEU A 79 -12.10 -2.63 2.71
C LEU A 79 -12.64 -2.65 4.15
N ASN A 80 -12.24 -1.68 4.98
CA ASN A 80 -12.53 -1.66 6.42
C ASN A 80 -13.28 -0.41 6.87
N ASP A 81 -13.81 0.38 5.94
CA ASP A 81 -14.52 1.64 6.18
C ASP A 81 -13.77 2.57 7.16
N LYS A 82 -12.45 2.70 6.97
CA LYS A 82 -11.58 3.60 7.74
C LYS A 82 -11.22 4.85 6.94
N VAL A 83 -11.14 5.99 7.59
CA VAL A 83 -10.58 7.24 7.06
C VAL A 83 -9.07 7.08 6.90
N PHE A 84 -8.55 7.38 5.73
CA PHE A 84 -7.14 7.28 5.38
C PHE A 84 -6.49 8.64 5.59
N LEU A 85 -5.52 8.70 6.52
CA LEU A 85 -4.79 9.92 6.83
C LEU A 85 -3.29 9.73 6.57
N LEU A 86 -2.63 10.77 6.08
CA LEU A 86 -1.20 10.81 5.83
C LEU A 86 -0.51 11.68 6.85
N LYS A 87 0.49 11.13 7.56
CA LYS A 87 1.55 11.98 8.07
C LYS A 87 2.47 12.28 6.90
N LEU A 88 2.41 13.52 6.37
CA LEU A 88 3.29 13.92 5.28
C LEU A 88 4.61 14.41 5.88
N PRO A 89 5.76 13.85 5.43
CA PRO A 89 7.05 14.45 5.74
C PRO A 89 7.24 15.76 4.95
N ASP A 90 8.09 16.65 5.45
CA ASP A 90 8.32 17.97 4.85
C ASP A 90 8.76 17.90 3.37
N ASP A 91 9.47 16.83 2.98
CA ASP A 91 9.92 16.57 1.61
C ASP A 91 8.79 16.18 0.64
N PHE A 92 7.55 16.06 1.13
CA PHE A 92 6.35 15.73 0.37
C PHE A 92 5.28 16.82 0.37
N HIS A 93 5.45 17.88 1.16
CA HIS A 93 4.54 19.01 1.16
C HIS A 93 4.44 19.63 -0.25
N GLY A 94 3.21 19.81 -0.72
CA GLY A 94 2.93 20.40 -2.04
C GLY A 94 3.21 19.49 -3.24
N ILE A 95 3.52 18.20 -3.04
CA ILE A 95 3.68 17.22 -4.14
C ILE A 95 2.33 16.60 -4.54
N PHE A 96 1.52 16.17 -3.58
CA PHE A 96 0.24 15.52 -3.87
C PHE A 96 -0.94 16.50 -3.86
N CYS A 97 -1.94 16.21 -4.69
CA CYS A 97 -3.25 16.86 -4.60
C CYS A 97 -4.04 16.34 -3.41
N GLU A 98 -5.13 17.06 -3.08
CA GLU A 98 -6.22 16.49 -2.29
C GLU A 98 -7.03 15.52 -3.16
N PRO A 99 -7.08 14.21 -2.83
CA PRO A 99 -7.78 13.22 -3.65
C PRO A 99 -9.28 13.17 -3.34
N PHE A 100 -9.73 13.76 -2.24
CA PHE A 100 -11.11 13.69 -1.75
C PHE A 100 -11.79 15.07 -1.79
N PRO A 101 -12.87 15.25 -2.58
CA PRO A 101 -13.49 16.57 -2.77
C PRO A 101 -13.99 17.23 -1.49
N GLY A 102 -13.45 18.43 -1.21
CA GLY A 102 -13.88 19.29 -0.09
C GLY A 102 -13.33 18.88 1.28
N THR A 103 -12.28 18.06 1.31
CA THR A 103 -11.66 17.56 2.55
C THR A 103 -10.15 17.45 2.40
N SER A 104 -9.42 17.27 3.51
CA SER A 104 -7.99 16.99 3.48
C SER A 104 -7.66 15.63 4.09
N TRP A 105 -6.84 14.84 3.42
CA TRP A 105 -6.29 13.59 3.95
C TRP A 105 -5.00 13.77 4.77
N ILE A 106 -4.56 15.01 4.99
CA ILE A 106 -3.32 15.30 5.71
C ILE A 106 -3.58 15.30 7.22
N LEU A 107 -2.70 14.66 7.97
CA LEU A 107 -2.65 14.74 9.43
C LEU A 107 -1.93 16.03 9.84
N TYR A 108 -2.61 16.91 10.58
CA TYR A 108 -2.07 18.19 11.01
C TYR A 108 -1.12 18.07 12.20
N SER A 109 -0.29 19.11 12.41
CA SER A 109 0.74 19.18 13.44
C SER A 109 0.21 19.22 14.88
N ASP A 110 -1.08 19.52 15.07
CA ASP A 110 -1.77 19.54 16.36
C ASP A 110 -2.24 18.14 16.81
N PHE A 111 -1.94 17.10 16.03
CA PHE A 111 -2.23 15.72 16.40
C PHE A 111 -1.58 15.35 17.75
N PRO A 112 -2.30 14.68 18.67
CA PRO A 112 -1.86 14.52 20.05
C PRO A 112 -0.66 13.58 20.25
N ILE A 113 -0.30 12.76 19.26
CA ILE A 113 0.87 11.86 19.33
C ILE A 113 2.05 12.54 18.62
N GLN A 114 3.01 13.01 19.40
CA GLN A 114 4.13 13.82 18.87
C GLN A 114 5.24 12.98 18.23
N ASP A 115 5.53 11.78 18.74
CA ASP A 115 6.62 10.93 18.22
C ASP A 115 6.10 9.79 17.32
N LEU A 116 5.50 10.17 16.19
CA LEU A 116 5.10 9.18 15.17
C LEU A 116 6.30 8.70 14.33
N ASP A 117 7.42 9.44 14.33
CA ASP A 117 8.62 9.14 13.55
C ASP A 117 9.49 8.06 14.22
N GLY A 118 9.52 8.08 15.56
CA GLY A 118 10.17 7.09 16.42
C GLY A 118 9.48 5.73 16.49
N PHE A 119 8.38 5.52 15.75
CA PHE A 119 7.80 4.19 15.54
C PHE A 119 8.74 3.32 14.68
N ASP A 120 9.77 2.77 15.33
CA ASP A 120 10.64 1.71 14.83
C ASP A 120 10.33 0.38 15.56
N ILE A 121 10.88 -0.75 15.10
CA ILE A 121 10.64 -2.13 15.58
C ILE A 121 10.77 -2.26 17.11
N SER A 122 11.52 -1.38 17.76
CA SER A 122 11.70 -1.30 19.21
C SER A 122 10.55 -0.63 19.98
N HIS A 123 9.62 0.06 19.29
CA HIS A 123 8.62 0.89 19.93
C HIS A 123 7.63 0.04 20.76
N PRO A 124 7.37 0.38 22.04
CA PRO A 124 6.60 -0.46 22.95
C PRO A 124 5.15 -0.69 22.52
N GLN A 125 4.59 0.25 21.76
CA GLN A 125 3.22 0.19 21.24
C GLN A 125 3.08 -0.55 19.90
N ILE A 126 4.17 -1.07 19.33
CA ILE A 126 4.05 -2.03 18.22
C ILE A 126 3.31 -3.25 18.75
N TYR A 127 2.30 -3.73 18.04
CA TYR A 127 1.49 -4.87 18.47
C TYR A 127 2.34 -6.08 18.89
N GLY A 128 3.42 -6.36 18.14
CA GLY A 128 4.38 -7.40 18.48
C GLY A 128 5.04 -7.22 19.85
N ASN A 129 5.39 -5.98 20.21
CA ASN A 129 6.02 -5.63 21.49
C ASN A 129 5.00 -5.55 22.63
N ILE A 130 3.79 -5.03 22.39
CA ILE A 130 2.68 -5.09 23.37
C ILE A 130 2.42 -6.55 23.76
N ARG A 131 2.37 -7.47 22.79
CA ARG A 131 2.20 -8.90 23.06
C ARG A 131 3.38 -9.47 23.83
N LYS A 132 4.62 -9.19 23.42
CA LYS A 132 5.84 -9.66 24.11
C LYS A 132 5.89 -9.16 25.56
N ASN A 133 5.57 -7.90 25.81
CA ASN A 133 5.60 -7.30 27.14
C ASN A 133 4.45 -7.77 28.02
N ASN A 134 3.24 -7.97 27.49
CA ASN A 134 2.13 -8.58 28.24
C ASN A 134 2.39 -10.06 28.56
N LEU A 135 3.12 -10.79 27.71
CA LEU A 135 3.60 -12.14 28.01
C LEU A 135 4.66 -12.12 29.12
N LEU A 136 5.67 -11.24 29.04
CA LEU A 136 6.71 -11.08 30.07
C LEU A 136 6.18 -10.60 31.43
N ARG A 137 5.07 -9.84 31.45
CA ARG A 137 4.44 -9.34 32.68
C ARG A 137 3.60 -10.39 33.40
N ASN A 138 3.11 -11.39 32.67
CA ASN A 138 2.31 -12.49 33.21
C ASN A 138 3.14 -13.72 33.56
N ASP A 139 4.38 -13.81 33.08
CA ASP A 139 5.24 -14.96 33.27
C ASP A 139 6.48 -14.62 34.11
N MET A 140 6.40 -14.83 35.43
CA MET A 140 7.59 -15.23 36.18
C MET A 140 7.98 -16.70 35.92
N ASP A 141 7.23 -17.42 35.06
CA ASP A 141 7.45 -18.85 34.73
C ASP A 141 7.74 -19.14 33.22
N ALA A 142 7.97 -18.10 32.39
CA ALA A 142 8.10 -18.19 30.91
C ALA A 142 9.34 -18.93 30.37
N ALA A 143 10.20 -19.49 31.19
CA ALA A 143 11.42 -20.14 30.68
C ALA A 143 11.15 -21.45 29.89
N LYS A 144 9.88 -21.89 29.74
CA LYS A 144 9.54 -23.20 29.16
C LYS A 144 8.55 -23.23 27.99
N HIS A 145 7.99 -22.11 27.54
CA HIS A 145 7.05 -22.11 26.41
C HIS A 145 7.60 -21.37 25.20
N SER A 146 7.97 -22.13 24.15
CA SER A 146 8.26 -21.54 22.84
C SER A 146 7.01 -20.82 22.32
N LEU A 147 7.16 -19.55 21.98
CA LEU A 147 6.09 -18.78 21.38
C LEU A 147 5.64 -19.45 20.08
N PRO A 148 4.33 -19.50 19.78
CA PRO A 148 3.87 -20.04 18.51
C PRO A 148 4.53 -19.26 17.36
N PRO A 149 4.96 -19.91 16.27
CA PRO A 149 5.62 -19.26 15.13
C PRO A 149 4.67 -18.38 14.30
N TYR A 150 3.49 -18.04 14.82
CA TYR A 150 2.48 -17.26 14.13
C TYR A 150 1.82 -16.20 15.02
N LEU A 151 1.42 -15.11 14.36
CA LEU A 151 0.79 -13.93 14.96
C LEU A 151 -0.54 -13.70 14.22
N TYR A 152 -1.66 -13.88 14.92
CA TYR A 152 -2.98 -13.51 14.40
C TYR A 152 -3.30 -12.07 14.82
N LEU A 153 -3.44 -11.18 13.82
CA LEU A 153 -3.70 -9.75 13.99
C LEU A 153 -5.09 -9.42 13.47
N TYR A 154 -6.04 -9.14 14.37
CA TYR A 154 -7.37 -8.66 13.97
C TYR A 154 -7.43 -7.13 14.08
N LEU A 155 -6.92 -6.45 13.05
CA LEU A 155 -6.68 -5.00 13.04
C LEU A 155 -7.96 -4.16 12.92
N ILE A 156 -9.07 -4.77 12.49
CA ILE A 156 -10.36 -4.08 12.27
C ILE A 156 -10.89 -3.44 13.55
N ARG A 157 -10.63 -4.05 14.72
CA ARG A 157 -11.15 -3.61 16.01
C ARG A 157 -10.59 -2.28 16.50
N PHE A 158 -9.47 -1.80 15.97
CA PHE A 158 -8.85 -0.57 16.47
C PHE A 158 -9.43 0.65 15.77
N ALA A 159 -9.92 1.61 16.56
CA ALA A 159 -10.41 2.89 16.03
C ALA A 159 -9.30 3.71 15.38
N TRP A 160 -8.07 3.65 15.91
CA TRP A 160 -6.89 4.27 15.32
C TRP A 160 -5.85 3.20 15.01
N LEU A 161 -5.45 3.09 13.75
CA LEU A 161 -4.39 2.19 13.28
C LEU A 161 -3.26 3.01 12.66
N PHE A 162 -2.04 2.87 13.16
CA PHE A 162 -0.85 3.47 12.56
C PHE A 162 -0.11 2.40 11.76
N LEU A 163 0.08 2.64 10.46
CA LEU A 163 0.64 1.67 9.53
C LEU A 163 1.89 2.25 8.87
N LYS A 164 3.04 1.66 9.19
CA LYS A 164 4.34 1.94 8.57
C LYS A 164 4.76 0.75 7.72
N SER A 165 4.91 0.95 6.41
CA SER A 165 5.30 -0.10 5.47
C SER A 165 5.94 0.48 4.23
N ASN A 166 6.93 -0.24 3.68
CA ASN A 166 7.62 0.09 2.43
C ASN A 166 7.27 -0.89 1.29
N ARG A 167 6.17 -1.66 1.42
CA ARG A 167 5.82 -2.74 0.49
C ARG A 167 4.43 -2.55 -0.11
N TYR A 168 4.22 -3.11 -1.31
CA TYR A 168 2.91 -3.28 -1.90
C TYR A 168 2.23 -4.54 -1.37
N TYR A 169 1.38 -4.43 -0.34
CA TYR A 169 0.81 -5.60 0.34
C TYR A 169 -0.61 -5.95 -0.12
N VAL A 170 -1.09 -5.37 -1.23
CA VAL A 170 -2.38 -5.70 -1.85
C VAL A 170 -2.58 -7.21 -2.09
N PRO A 171 -1.61 -7.98 -2.59
CA PRO A 171 -1.80 -9.42 -2.79
C PRO A 171 -2.18 -10.17 -1.51
N ALA A 172 -1.80 -9.67 -0.32
CA ALA A 172 -2.19 -10.29 0.94
C ALA A 172 -3.71 -10.22 1.19
N PHE A 173 -4.41 -9.21 0.65
CA PHE A 173 -5.87 -9.14 0.77
C PHE A 173 -6.56 -10.22 -0.07
N PHE A 174 -6.04 -10.52 -1.25
CA PHE A 174 -6.56 -11.62 -2.09
C PHE A 174 -6.29 -13.01 -1.50
N LEU A 175 -5.25 -13.14 -0.66
CA LEU A 175 -4.97 -14.37 0.09
C LEU A 175 -5.82 -14.49 1.36
N ASN A 176 -6.51 -13.43 1.79
CA ASN A 176 -7.41 -13.48 2.93
C ASN A 176 -8.86 -13.73 2.46
N SER A 177 -9.41 -14.88 2.84
CA SER A 177 -10.77 -15.28 2.50
C SER A 177 -11.84 -14.27 2.97
N GLU A 178 -11.57 -13.49 4.01
CA GLU A 178 -12.50 -12.47 4.54
C GLU A 178 -12.79 -11.35 3.52
N TYR A 179 -11.84 -11.00 2.66
CA TYR A 179 -12.02 -9.96 1.64
C TYR A 179 -12.41 -10.50 0.27
N SER A 180 -12.53 -11.83 0.12
CA SER A 180 -12.70 -12.48 -1.19
C SER A 180 -13.93 -11.97 -1.95
N GLU A 181 -15.07 -11.88 -1.28
CA GLU A 181 -16.32 -11.40 -1.88
C GLU A 181 -16.24 -9.92 -2.26
N GLU A 182 -15.85 -9.06 -1.32
CA GLU A 182 -15.73 -7.61 -1.55
C GLU A 182 -14.74 -7.29 -2.69
N LEU A 183 -13.56 -7.93 -2.69
CA LEU A 183 -12.57 -7.76 -3.77
C LEU A 183 -13.09 -8.28 -5.12
N SER A 184 -13.96 -9.30 -5.12
CA SER A 184 -14.54 -9.81 -6.36
C SER A 184 -15.49 -8.82 -7.04
N LEU A 185 -16.21 -8.04 -6.24
CA LEU A 185 -17.12 -7.00 -6.71
C LEU A 185 -16.37 -5.71 -7.09
N LEU A 186 -15.36 -5.32 -6.30
CA LEU A 186 -14.53 -4.15 -6.57
C LEU A 186 -13.69 -4.33 -7.84
N PHE A 187 -13.07 -5.51 -8.00
CA PHE A 187 -12.12 -5.79 -9.07
C PHE A 187 -12.50 -7.09 -9.80
N PRO A 188 -13.43 -7.03 -10.77
CA PRO A 188 -13.71 -8.17 -11.65
C PRO A 188 -12.44 -8.59 -12.42
N GLU A 189 -11.74 -7.62 -13.01
CA GLU A 189 -10.38 -7.77 -13.52
C GLU A 189 -9.40 -7.58 -12.35
N LYS A 190 -8.83 -8.69 -11.86
CA LYS A 190 -8.07 -8.72 -10.60
C LYS A 190 -6.84 -7.84 -10.67
N ALA A 191 -6.17 -7.79 -11.82
CA ALA A 191 -4.91 -7.07 -11.97
C ALA A 191 -5.06 -5.60 -12.37
N THR A 192 -6.08 -4.91 -11.82
CA THR A 192 -6.39 -3.50 -12.08
C THR A 192 -6.42 -2.65 -10.81
N VAL A 193 -6.06 -3.21 -9.65
CA VAL A 193 -6.14 -2.53 -8.35
C VAL A 193 -5.34 -1.25 -8.33
N PHE A 194 -4.05 -1.32 -8.70
CA PHE A 194 -3.18 -0.15 -8.70
C PHE A 194 -3.67 0.90 -9.69
N LEU A 195 -4.10 0.47 -10.88
CA LEU A 195 -4.61 1.34 -11.93
C LEU A 195 -5.84 2.14 -11.46
N TYR A 196 -6.80 1.50 -10.79
CA TYR A 196 -8.01 2.19 -10.33
C TYR A 196 -7.81 2.99 -9.06
N LEU A 197 -6.90 2.57 -8.17
CA LEU A 197 -6.60 3.31 -6.94
C LEU A 197 -5.51 4.37 -7.12
N ARG A 198 -4.96 4.55 -8.33
CA ARG A 198 -3.92 5.55 -8.63
C ARG A 198 -4.28 7.00 -8.27
N MET A 199 -5.55 7.31 -8.01
CA MET A 199 -6.00 8.64 -7.61
C MET A 199 -5.33 9.13 -6.32
N VAL A 200 -5.04 8.23 -5.38
CA VAL A 200 -4.27 8.58 -4.16
C VAL A 200 -2.77 8.74 -4.42
N SER A 201 -2.36 8.62 -5.67
CA SER A 201 -0.98 8.82 -6.14
C SER A 201 -0.91 9.94 -7.17
N GLN A 202 -1.99 10.72 -7.36
CA GLN A 202 -2.04 11.83 -8.31
C GLN A 202 -1.27 13.06 -7.81
N ILE A 203 -0.30 13.47 -8.61
CA ILE A 203 0.49 14.70 -8.45
C ILE A 203 -0.04 15.71 -9.46
N ILE A 204 -0.72 16.73 -8.98
CA ILE A 204 -0.91 17.98 -9.70
C ILE A 204 -0.83 19.12 -8.68
N ASN A 205 0.40 19.48 -8.30
CA ASN A 205 0.61 20.88 -8.01
C ASN A 205 1.08 21.57 -9.29
N CYS A 206 0.35 22.62 -9.68
CA CYS A 206 0.59 23.53 -10.81
C CYS A 206 1.89 24.36 -10.68
N SER A 207 2.88 23.88 -9.93
CA SER A 207 4.08 24.63 -9.56
C SER A 207 5.39 23.94 -9.97
N LEU A 208 5.36 23.11 -11.03
CA LEU A 208 6.58 22.70 -11.73
C LEU A 208 7.19 23.92 -12.45
N THR A 209 7.98 24.72 -11.72
CA THR A 209 8.74 25.86 -12.23
C THR A 209 10.24 25.56 -12.38
N GLY A 210 10.63 24.28 -12.44
CA GLY A 210 12.02 23.83 -12.47
C GLY A 210 12.42 23.02 -13.70
N ASN A 211 13.71 23.08 -14.06
CA ASN A 211 14.31 22.36 -15.19
C ASN A 211 14.17 20.83 -15.04
N ILE A 212 13.48 20.21 -16.01
CA ILE A 212 13.17 18.77 -16.12
C ILE A 212 14.36 18.05 -16.75
N LEU A 213 15.50 18.01 -16.07
CA LEU A 213 16.65 17.21 -16.51
C LEU A 213 16.74 15.93 -15.66
N PRO A 214 17.01 14.75 -16.28
CA PRO A 214 17.13 13.49 -15.55
C PRO A 214 18.24 13.52 -14.51
N GLU A 215 17.99 12.97 -13.32
CA GLU A 215 18.98 12.91 -12.25
C GLU A 215 19.77 11.59 -12.23
N LYS A 216 21.07 11.68 -11.94
CA LYS A 216 22.00 10.53 -11.95
C LYS A 216 22.14 9.81 -10.60
N GLU A 217 21.72 10.43 -9.50
CA GLU A 217 21.91 9.92 -8.14
C GLU A 217 20.61 9.99 -7.32
N GLN A 218 20.42 9.05 -6.39
CA GLN A 218 19.26 9.03 -5.50
C GLN A 218 19.52 9.85 -4.24
N HIS A 219 18.81 10.96 -4.05
CA HIS A 219 18.87 11.79 -2.84
C HIS A 219 17.49 11.84 -2.17
N THR A 220 17.07 10.71 -1.59
CA THR A 220 15.83 10.61 -0.80
C THR A 220 15.79 11.71 0.27
N GLU A 221 14.60 12.23 0.61
CA GLU A 221 14.37 13.32 1.59
C GLU A 221 14.67 14.74 1.09
N LYS A 222 15.08 14.90 -0.18
CA LYS A 222 15.08 16.20 -0.85
C LYS A 222 13.82 16.38 -1.69
N GLN A 223 13.04 17.40 -1.39
CA GLN A 223 11.79 17.70 -2.12
C GLN A 223 12.03 17.85 -3.64
N SER A 224 13.08 18.57 -4.05
CA SER A 224 13.42 18.76 -5.47
C SER A 224 13.81 17.46 -6.19
N HIS A 225 14.45 16.53 -5.49
CA HIS A 225 14.81 15.20 -6.00
C HIS A 225 13.55 14.33 -6.18
N ASN A 226 12.70 14.28 -5.14
CA ASN A 226 11.44 13.53 -5.19
C ASN A 226 10.53 14.02 -6.32
N VAL A 227 10.43 15.33 -6.53
CA VAL A 227 9.63 15.92 -7.62
C VAL A 227 10.13 15.46 -9.00
N LYS A 228 11.45 15.44 -9.22
CA LYS A 228 12.03 14.96 -10.49
C LYS A 228 11.80 13.47 -10.69
N ALA A 229 12.14 12.65 -9.69
CA ALA A 229 11.93 11.20 -9.74
C ALA A 229 10.46 10.85 -10.04
N LEU A 230 9.54 11.58 -9.43
CA LEU A 230 8.11 11.36 -9.62
C LEU A 230 7.62 11.85 -10.99
N SER A 231 8.18 12.94 -11.50
CA SER A 231 7.93 13.41 -12.87
C SER A 231 8.39 12.36 -13.89
N GLU A 232 9.55 11.75 -13.69
CA GLU A 232 10.06 10.66 -14.53
C GLU A 232 9.15 9.42 -14.48
N ILE A 233 8.67 9.01 -13.30
CA ILE A 233 7.67 7.94 -13.14
C ILE A 233 6.44 8.21 -14.00
N TYR A 234 5.92 9.45 -13.96
CA TYR A 234 4.75 9.84 -14.74
C TYR A 234 5.02 9.83 -16.24
N LEU A 235 6.16 10.36 -16.68
CA LEU A 235 6.56 10.32 -18.08
C LEU A 235 6.64 8.88 -18.60
N LEU A 236 7.24 7.97 -17.82
CA LEU A 236 7.26 6.54 -18.16
C LEU A 236 5.86 5.94 -18.22
N SER A 237 4.97 6.33 -17.31
CA SER A 237 3.58 5.83 -17.28
C SER A 237 2.75 6.22 -18.52
N PHE A 238 3.19 7.21 -19.30
CA PHE A 238 2.55 7.59 -20.57
C PHE A 238 3.01 6.74 -21.76
N SER A 239 4.01 5.87 -21.57
CA SER A 239 4.59 5.06 -22.64
C SER A 239 3.67 3.90 -23.04
N ASP A 240 3.66 3.56 -24.32
CA ASP A 240 2.93 2.40 -24.87
C ASP A 240 3.57 1.06 -24.50
N VAL A 241 4.90 1.06 -24.53
CA VAL A 241 5.74 -0.08 -24.21
C VAL A 241 6.75 0.39 -23.19
N LEU A 242 6.85 -0.32 -22.07
CA LEU A 242 7.72 0.05 -20.98
C LEU A 242 8.68 -1.09 -20.66
N LEU A 243 9.97 -0.77 -20.58
CA LEU A 243 11.02 -1.64 -20.09
C LEU A 243 11.42 -1.17 -18.69
N THR A 244 11.30 -2.02 -17.68
CA THR A 244 11.69 -1.70 -16.30
C THR A 244 12.71 -2.70 -15.76
N THR A 245 13.49 -2.30 -14.77
CA THR A 245 14.43 -3.20 -14.09
C THR A 245 13.72 -4.06 -13.04
N THR A 246 14.16 -5.31 -12.90
CA THR A 246 13.70 -6.21 -11.82
C THR A 246 13.87 -5.55 -10.45
N PHE A 247 12.96 -5.81 -9.50
CA PHE A 247 12.94 -5.28 -8.12
C PHE A 247 12.64 -3.78 -7.96
N SER A 248 12.53 -3.03 -9.06
CA SER A 248 12.40 -1.57 -8.99
C SER A 248 10.97 -1.13 -8.70
N THR A 249 10.73 -0.62 -7.48
CA THR A 249 9.43 -0.04 -7.12
C THR A 249 9.13 1.26 -7.88
N PHE A 250 10.15 1.97 -8.36
CA PHE A 250 9.99 3.08 -9.30
C PHE A 250 9.32 2.60 -10.60
N GLY A 251 9.81 1.49 -11.16
CA GLY A 251 9.21 0.84 -12.32
C GLY A 251 7.78 0.37 -12.03
N TYR A 252 7.54 -0.19 -10.84
CA TYR A 252 6.22 -0.66 -10.43
C TYR A 252 5.16 0.43 -10.44
N VAL A 253 5.51 1.62 -9.92
CA VAL A 253 4.60 2.76 -9.97
C VAL A 253 4.37 3.19 -11.41
N ALA A 254 5.42 3.31 -12.23
CA ALA A 254 5.29 3.76 -13.61
C ALA A 254 4.34 2.87 -14.43
N TYR A 255 4.56 1.55 -14.43
CA TYR A 255 3.70 0.64 -15.20
C TYR A 255 2.31 0.47 -14.57
N GLY A 256 2.19 0.57 -13.25
CA GLY A 256 0.91 0.50 -12.54
C GLY A 256 0.03 1.71 -12.84
N LEU A 257 0.62 2.92 -12.87
CA LEU A 257 -0.07 4.14 -13.28
C LEU A 257 -0.53 4.07 -14.74
N GLY A 258 0.33 3.53 -15.61
CA GLY A 258 0.03 3.35 -17.04
C GLY A 258 -0.97 2.22 -17.32
N GLY A 259 -1.16 1.29 -16.39
CA GLY A 259 -1.97 0.09 -16.62
C GLY A 259 -1.36 -0.83 -17.69
N VAL A 260 -0.04 -0.79 -17.88
CA VAL A 260 0.67 -1.52 -18.93
C VAL A 260 1.49 -2.66 -18.36
N ARG A 261 1.56 -3.78 -19.10
CA ARG A 261 2.43 -4.90 -18.74
C ARG A 261 3.86 -4.61 -19.22
N PRO A 262 4.82 -4.39 -18.32
CA PRO A 262 6.18 -4.05 -18.73
C PRO A 262 6.94 -5.28 -19.25
N TRP A 263 7.99 -5.03 -20.01
CA TRP A 263 9.12 -5.94 -20.12
C TRP A 263 10.06 -5.72 -18.94
N LEU A 264 10.45 -6.80 -18.27
CA LEU A 264 11.32 -6.77 -17.10
C LEU A 264 12.73 -7.17 -17.52
N LEU A 265 13.68 -6.22 -17.45
CA LEU A 265 15.10 -6.47 -17.69
C LEU A 265 15.66 -7.27 -16.51
N LEU A 266 16.05 -8.52 -16.76
CA LEU A 266 16.61 -9.40 -15.74
C LEU A 266 18.03 -8.97 -15.42
N LYS A 267 18.40 -8.97 -14.13
CA LYS A 267 19.74 -8.57 -13.70
C LYS A 267 20.80 -9.47 -14.40
N PRO A 268 21.84 -8.89 -15.02
CA PRO A 268 22.79 -9.62 -15.86
C PRO A 268 23.77 -10.54 -15.11
N GLU A 269 23.53 -10.86 -13.84
CA GLU A 269 24.48 -11.63 -13.02
C GLU A 269 24.79 -13.03 -13.57
N ASN A 270 23.98 -13.59 -14.48
CA ASN A 270 24.16 -14.93 -15.02
C ASN A 270 23.69 -15.05 -16.48
N ASP A 271 24.25 -14.30 -17.44
CA ASP A 271 24.06 -14.50 -18.90
C ASP A 271 22.66 -15.06 -19.30
N VAL A 272 21.60 -14.40 -18.82
CA VAL A 272 20.25 -14.99 -18.78
C VAL A 272 19.58 -14.77 -20.13
N ASP A 273 19.34 -15.86 -20.86
CA ASP A 273 18.48 -15.89 -22.05
C ASP A 273 17.05 -16.33 -21.66
N PRO A 274 15.98 -15.56 -21.96
CA PRO A 274 15.98 -14.22 -22.54
C PRO A 274 16.35 -13.13 -21.53
N SER A 275 17.04 -12.08 -22.00
CA SER A 275 17.51 -10.95 -21.17
C SER A 275 16.39 -10.13 -20.55
N CYS A 276 15.17 -10.24 -21.08
CA CYS A 276 13.98 -9.68 -20.49
C CYS A 276 12.80 -10.66 -20.57
N ARG A 277 11.84 -10.49 -19.67
CA ARG A 277 10.59 -11.25 -19.67
C ARG A 277 9.41 -10.32 -19.54
N GLN A 278 8.33 -10.59 -20.26
CA GLN A 278 7.11 -9.82 -20.11
C GLN A 278 6.43 -10.16 -18.76
N SER A 279 6.05 -9.13 -18.01
CA SER A 279 5.32 -9.34 -16.76
C SER A 279 3.93 -9.92 -17.03
N LEU A 280 3.45 -10.77 -16.12
CA LEU A 280 2.13 -11.39 -16.02
C LEU A 280 1.02 -10.35 -15.94
N SER A 281 1.26 -9.20 -15.30
CA SER A 281 0.26 -8.14 -15.13
C SER A 281 0.89 -6.78 -14.86
N ALA A 282 0.08 -5.71 -14.91
CA ALA A 282 0.47 -4.35 -14.56
C ALA A 282 0.49 -4.09 -13.03
N GLU A 283 0.35 -5.12 -12.20
CA GLU A 283 0.36 -4.97 -10.73
C GLU A 283 1.79 -4.94 -10.18
N PRO A 284 2.08 -4.15 -9.12
CA PRO A 284 3.35 -4.23 -8.40
C PRO A 284 3.57 -5.59 -7.72
N CYS A 285 4.83 -5.94 -7.48
CA CYS A 285 5.18 -7.14 -6.72
C CYS A 285 5.17 -6.86 -5.20
N PHE A 286 4.56 -7.78 -4.43
CA PHE A 286 4.69 -7.80 -2.98
C PHE A 286 5.96 -8.54 -2.55
N HIS A 287 7.03 -7.77 -2.23
CA HIS A 287 8.30 -8.29 -1.74
C HIS A 287 8.23 -8.81 -0.30
N PHE A 288 7.48 -9.88 -0.05
CA PHE A 288 7.39 -10.52 1.26
C PHE A 288 7.88 -11.96 1.19
N ARG A 289 8.91 -12.32 1.97
CA ARG A 289 9.50 -13.67 1.88
C ARG A 289 8.72 -14.73 2.62
N TYR A 290 8.15 -14.39 3.77
CA TYR A 290 7.55 -15.38 4.64
C TYR A 290 6.21 -15.87 4.08
N SER A 291 5.96 -17.16 4.22
CA SER A 291 4.69 -17.77 3.85
C SER A 291 4.36 -18.83 4.88
N TYR A 292 3.24 -18.63 5.59
CA TYR A 292 2.83 -19.45 6.71
C TYR A 292 1.31 -19.45 6.83
N ASP A 293 0.71 -20.63 6.84
CA ASP A 293 -0.71 -20.78 7.14
C ASP A 293 -0.90 -20.95 8.65
N CYS A 294 -1.55 -19.95 9.27
CA CYS A 294 -1.83 -19.95 10.70
C CYS A 294 -2.77 -21.07 11.15
N LYS A 295 -3.65 -21.58 10.27
CA LYS A 295 -4.61 -22.65 10.58
C LYS A 295 -3.91 -24.00 10.61
N THR A 296 -3.16 -24.33 9.56
CA THR A 296 -2.47 -25.63 9.44
C THR A 296 -1.10 -25.64 10.10
N ARG A 297 -0.59 -24.47 10.51
CA ARG A 297 0.72 -24.27 11.13
C ARG A 297 1.90 -24.71 10.25
N LYS A 298 1.76 -24.58 8.93
CA LYS A 298 2.76 -25.04 7.94
C LYS A 298 3.17 -23.92 7.01
N HIS A 299 4.37 -24.08 6.45
CA HIS A 299 4.77 -23.32 5.27
C HIS A 299 3.89 -23.72 4.09
N VAL A 300 3.39 -22.72 3.39
CA VAL A 300 2.54 -22.89 2.22
C VAL A 300 3.12 -22.11 1.06
N ASP A 301 2.91 -22.57 -0.17
CA ASP A 301 3.21 -21.77 -1.35
C ASP A 301 2.06 -20.77 -1.59
N LYS A 302 2.28 -19.51 -1.19
CA LYS A 302 1.32 -18.43 -1.38
C LYS A 302 1.03 -18.08 -2.84
N GLY A 303 1.92 -18.39 -3.79
CA GLY A 303 1.68 -18.22 -5.22
C GLY A 303 0.80 -19.33 -5.81
N ALA A 304 0.55 -20.39 -5.05
CA ALA A 304 -0.30 -21.52 -5.44
C ALA A 304 -1.67 -21.55 -4.72
N LEU A 305 -1.91 -20.66 -3.75
CA LEU A 305 -3.12 -20.70 -2.92
C LEU A 305 -4.40 -20.30 -3.67
N VAL A 306 -4.34 -19.26 -4.51
CA VAL A 306 -5.49 -18.77 -5.27
C VAL A 306 -5.10 -18.48 -6.73
N PRO A 307 -6.02 -18.60 -7.70
CA PRO A 307 -5.70 -18.44 -9.12
C PRO A 307 -5.16 -17.04 -9.47
N CYS A 308 -5.69 -15.99 -8.84
CA CYS A 308 -5.36 -14.60 -9.12
C CYS A 308 -4.12 -14.07 -8.40
N VAL A 309 -3.40 -14.91 -7.64
CA VAL A 309 -2.12 -14.54 -7.02
C VAL A 309 -1.04 -15.49 -7.50
N LYS A 310 0.06 -14.92 -8.03
CA LYS A 310 1.21 -15.69 -8.55
C LYS A 310 2.51 -15.12 -8.05
N HIS A 311 3.55 -15.96 -8.06
CA HIS A 311 4.90 -15.50 -7.81
C HIS A 311 5.33 -14.45 -8.83
N CYS A 312 6.08 -13.45 -8.35
CA CYS A 312 6.62 -12.43 -9.22
C CYS A 312 7.75 -12.99 -10.08
N GLU A 313 7.89 -12.41 -11.26
CA GLU A 313 8.85 -12.76 -12.28
C GLU A 313 10.25 -12.23 -11.93
N ASP A 314 10.29 -11.15 -11.16
CA ASP A 314 11.50 -10.47 -10.75
C ASP A 314 11.96 -10.81 -9.33
N PHE A 315 11.03 -11.15 -8.44
CA PHE A 315 11.34 -11.64 -7.10
C PHE A 315 10.56 -12.92 -6.80
N THR A 316 11.23 -14.07 -6.91
CA THR A 316 10.61 -15.40 -6.81
C THR A 316 9.93 -15.68 -5.45
N TRP A 317 10.38 -15.05 -4.37
CA TRP A 317 9.73 -15.15 -3.06
C TRP A 317 8.54 -14.19 -2.91
N GLY A 318 8.41 -13.21 -3.78
CA GLY A 318 7.30 -12.26 -3.82
C GLY A 318 6.06 -12.86 -4.48
N VAL A 319 4.94 -12.16 -4.36
CA VAL A 319 3.71 -12.47 -5.10
C VAL A 319 3.06 -11.20 -5.64
N LYS A 320 2.30 -11.33 -6.72
CA LYS A 320 1.53 -10.24 -7.32
C LYS A 320 0.15 -10.72 -7.76
N VAL A 321 -0.77 -9.78 -7.98
CA VAL A 321 -2.10 -10.08 -8.51
C VAL A 321 -2.05 -10.21 -10.02
N VAL A 322 -2.74 -11.21 -10.58
CA VAL A 322 -2.83 -11.51 -12.01
C VAL A 322 -4.28 -11.80 -12.40
N ASP A 323 -4.62 -11.61 -13.68
CA ASP A 323 -5.93 -12.01 -14.19
C ASP A 323 -5.96 -13.51 -14.52
N GLU A 324 -7.08 -14.15 -14.19
CA GLU A 324 -7.25 -15.61 -14.31
C GLU A 324 -7.20 -16.11 -15.75
N THR A 325 -7.68 -15.30 -16.71
CA THR A 325 -7.74 -15.68 -18.14
C THR A 325 -6.36 -15.80 -18.79
N LEU A 326 -5.33 -15.14 -18.24
CA LEU A 326 -3.97 -15.20 -18.77
C LEU A 326 -3.22 -16.48 -18.37
N VAL A 327 -3.69 -17.19 -17.35
CA VAL A 327 -3.05 -18.44 -16.87
C VAL A 327 -3.39 -19.63 -17.77
N ILE A 328 -4.57 -19.64 -18.41
CA ILE A 328 -5.06 -20.77 -19.22
C ILE A 328 -4.35 -20.86 -20.59
N ARG A 329 -3.76 -19.77 -21.10
CA ARG A 329 -3.08 -19.75 -22.42
C ARG A 329 -1.64 -20.31 -22.41
N ARG A 330 -1.20 -20.95 -21.33
CA ARG A 330 0.07 -21.69 -21.26
C ARG A 330 -0.20 -23.18 -21.07
N HIS A 331 -0.73 -23.84 -22.10
CA HIS A 331 -0.65 -25.29 -22.27
C HIS A 331 -0.36 -25.63 -23.71
#